data_AF-A0A817L9B1-F1
#
_entry.id   AF-A0A817L9B1-F1
#
_cell.length_a   1.000
_cell.length_b   1.000
_cell.length_c   1.000
_cell.angle_alpha   90.00
_cell.angle_beta   90.00
_cell.angle_gamma   90.00
#
_symmetry.space_group_name_H-M   'P 1'
#
loop_
_entity.id
_entity.type
_entity.pdbx_description
1 polymer ?
#
loop_
_entity_poly.entity_id
_entity_poly.type
_entity_poly.pdbx_seq_one_letter_code
_entity_poly.pdbx_strand_id
1 'polypeptide(L)'
;MSLLYLTTSVNNQRMKMMIDTGANKSFISIQALNSTSSKQFFNRIHRRVFLADGYSSLAVYGEVKLNITMGEMNTFINAYIVKK
;
A
#
# COMPACT_ATOMS: atom_id res chain seq x y z
N MET A 1 -21.60 3.57 6.96
CA MET A 1 -20.23 4.14 7.09
C MET A 1 -19.66 4.34 5.69
N SER A 2 -19.19 5.54 5.36
CA SER A 2 -18.53 5.82 4.09
C SER A 2 -17.02 5.66 4.23
N LEU A 3 -16.38 4.91 3.33
CA LEU A 3 -14.92 4.82 3.26
C LEU A 3 -14.36 6.11 2.64
N LEU A 4 -13.31 6.67 3.25
CA LEU A 4 -12.64 7.86 2.75
C LEU A 4 -11.55 7.46 1.76
N TYR A 5 -11.55 8.10 0.59
CA TYR A 5 -10.55 7.86 -0.45
C TYR A 5 -9.95 9.16 -0.96
N LEU A 6 -8.65 9.12 -1.26
CA LEU A 6 -7.93 10.17 -1.95
C LEU A 6 -7.44 9.65 -3.30
N THR A 7 -7.64 10.44 -4.37
CA THR A 7 -6.99 10.16 -5.66
C THR A 7 -5.70 10.97 -5.73
N THR A 8 -4.57 10.29 -5.79
CA THR A 8 -3.24 10.93 -5.71
C THR A 8 -2.25 10.24 -6.66
N SER A 9 -1.10 10.87 -6.91
CA SER A 9 -0.02 10.19 -7.62
C SER A 9 0.82 9.36 -6.63
N VAL A 10 1.06 8.09 -6.95
CA VAL A 10 1.91 7.16 -6.21
C VAL A 10 2.90 6.56 -7.21
N ASN A 11 4.20 6.75 -7.00
CA ASN A 11 5.26 6.39 -7.95
C ASN A 11 4.97 6.87 -9.38
N ASN A 12 4.51 8.12 -9.52
CA ASN A 12 4.10 8.74 -10.79
C ASN A 12 2.87 8.10 -11.46
N GLN A 13 2.09 7.29 -10.73
CA GLN A 13 0.85 6.69 -11.20
C GLN A 13 -0.34 7.21 -10.43
N ARG A 14 -1.41 7.60 -11.14
CA ARG A 14 -2.64 8.05 -10.49
C ARG A 14 -3.36 6.85 -9.84
N MET A 15 -3.47 6.86 -8.53
CA MET A 15 -4.05 5.77 -7.74
C MET A 15 -5.13 6.28 -6.79
N LYS A 16 -6.14 5.43 -6.53
CA LYS A 16 -7.13 5.65 -5.48
C LYS A 16 -6.62 4.99 -4.19
N MET A 17 -6.29 5.82 -3.21
CA MET A 17 -5.80 5.41 -1.90
C MET A 17 -6.94 5.49 -0.88
N MET A 18 -7.11 4.45 -0.07
CA MET A 18 -8.03 4.47 1.08
C MET A 18 -7.33 5.10 2.27
N ILE A 19 -8.00 6.02 2.96
CA ILE A 19 -7.52 6.57 4.22
C ILE A 19 -8.12 5.73 5.35
N ASP A 20 -7.26 5.08 6.13
CA ASP A 20 -7.64 4.24 7.26
C ASP A 20 -6.82 4.65 8.49
N THR A 21 -7.49 5.31 9.44
CA THR A 21 -6.86 5.76 10.69
C THR A 21 -6.71 4.64 11.72
N GLY A 22 -7.35 3.49 11.51
CA GLY A 22 -7.19 2.29 12.34
C GLY A 22 -6.03 1.40 11.91
N ALA A 23 -5.49 1.61 10.71
CA ALA A 23 -4.36 0.86 10.20
C ALA A 23 -3.04 1.31 10.84
N ASN A 24 -2.31 0.38 11.47
CA ASN A 24 -0.98 0.65 12.03
C ASN A 24 0.14 0.67 10.98
N LYS A 25 -0.16 0.22 9.75
CA LYS A 25 0.76 0.07 8.62
C LYS A 25 0.03 0.35 7.32
N SER A 26 0.76 0.81 6.31
CA SER A 26 0.23 1.01 4.96
C SER A 26 0.33 -0.27 4.14
N PHE A 27 -0.64 -0.50 3.26
CA PHE A 27 -0.72 -1.70 2.43
C PHE A 27 -0.96 -1.32 0.97
N ILE A 28 -0.36 -2.07 0.07
CA ILE A 28 -0.57 -1.95 -1.38
C ILE A 28 -0.72 -3.34 -1.98
N SER A 29 -1.69 -3.50 -2.88
CA SER A 29 -1.84 -4.78 -3.58
C SER A 29 -0.73 -4.95 -4.62
N ILE A 30 -0.26 -6.18 -4.80
CA ILE A 30 0.72 -6.50 -5.86
C ILE A 30 0.19 -6.14 -7.26
N GLN A 31 -1.12 -6.23 -7.46
CA GLN A 31 -1.78 -5.83 -8.72
C GLN A 31 -1.63 -4.33 -8.98
N ALA A 32 -1.72 -3.50 -7.94
CA ALA A 32 -1.50 -2.06 -8.01
C ALA A 32 -0.03 -1.68 -8.34
N LEU A 33 0.92 -2.58 -8.09
CA LEU A 33 2.33 -2.39 -8.45
C LEU A 33 2.68 -2.90 -9.85
N ASN A 34 1.92 -3.86 -10.39
CA ASN A 34 2.25 -4.51 -11.67
C ASN A 34 2.06 -3.59 -12.90
N SER A 35 1.43 -2.42 -12.76
CA SER A 35 1.43 -1.37 -13.78
C SER A 35 2.76 -0.61 -13.88
N THR A 36 3.71 -0.87 -12.99
CA THR A 36 5.04 -0.22 -12.94
C THR A 36 6.11 -1.21 -13.42
N SER A 37 6.85 -0.85 -14.46
CA SER A 37 7.81 -1.71 -15.17
C SER A 37 9.09 -2.07 -14.39
N SER A 38 9.21 -1.74 -13.11
CA SER A 38 10.31 -2.20 -12.27
C SER A 38 9.77 -2.76 -10.95
N LYS A 39 9.77 -4.09 -10.86
CA LYS A 39 9.48 -4.84 -9.63
C LYS A 39 10.64 -4.69 -8.64
N GLN A 40 10.88 -3.48 -8.13
CA GLN A 40 11.77 -3.28 -6.99
C GLN A 40 11.02 -3.69 -5.72
N PHE A 41 10.92 -5.00 -5.51
CA PHE A 41 10.56 -5.56 -4.21
C PHE A 41 11.73 -5.27 -3.26
N PHE A 42 11.51 -4.42 -2.26
CA PHE A 42 12.48 -4.26 -1.18
C PHE A 42 12.16 -5.31 -0.12
N ASN A 43 13.09 -6.23 0.12
CA ASN A 43 13.00 -7.23 1.18
C ASN A 43 11.77 -8.17 1.07
N ARG A 44 11.97 -9.35 0.48
CA ARG A 44 10.98 -10.43 0.58
C ARG A 44 10.83 -10.82 2.05
N ILE A 45 9.70 -10.50 2.64
CA ILE A 45 9.34 -10.88 4.01
C ILE A 45 8.07 -11.70 3.91
N HIS A 46 8.10 -12.92 4.41
CA HIS A 46 6.93 -13.80 4.46
C HIS A 46 6.36 -13.74 5.88
N ARG A 47 5.27 -12.99 6.04
CA ARG A 47 4.56 -12.89 7.30
C ARG A 47 3.08 -12.64 7.09
N ARG A 48 2.32 -12.81 8.17
CA ARG A 48 0.88 -12.53 8.20
C ARG A 48 0.61 -11.29 9.01
N VAL A 49 -0.31 -10.46 8.54
CA VAL A 49 -0.92 -9.38 9.32
C VAL A 49 -2.38 -9.74 9.58
N PHE A 50 -2.89 -9.38 10.75
CA PHE A 50 -4.30 -9.58 11.08
C PHE A 50 -5.12 -8.36 10.66
N LEU A 51 -6.31 -8.60 10.14
CA LEU A 51 -7.28 -7.55 9.85
C LEU A 51 -7.97 -7.09 11.13
N ALA A 52 -8.80 -6.06 11.01
CA ALA A 52 -9.55 -5.49 12.13
C ALA A 52 -10.49 -6.49 12.83
N ASP A 53 -10.85 -7.60 12.18
CA ASP A 53 -11.63 -8.67 12.79
C ASP A 53 -10.81 -9.56 13.74
N GLY A 54 -9.47 -9.47 13.73
CA GLY A 54 -8.57 -10.29 14.53
C GLY A 54 -8.45 -11.75 14.08
N TYR A 55 -9.29 -12.22 13.15
CA TYR A 55 -9.33 -13.61 12.67
C TYR A 55 -8.75 -13.75 11.26
N SER A 56 -9.05 -12.80 10.39
CA SER A 56 -8.59 -12.82 9.00
C SER A 56 -7.15 -12.34 8.92
N SER A 57 -6.36 -12.99 8.06
CA SER A 57 -4.96 -12.63 7.85
C SER A 57 -4.63 -12.39 6.38
N LEU A 58 -3.76 -11.42 6.13
CA LEU A 58 -3.20 -11.16 4.80
C LEU A 58 -1.74 -11.59 4.76
N ALA A 59 -1.37 -12.30 3.69
CA ALA A 59 0.01 -12.62 3.40
C ALA A 59 0.75 -11.38 2.89
N VAL A 60 1.79 -10.98 3.61
CA VAL A 60 2.75 -9.97 3.17
C VAL A 60 3.84 -10.67 2.37
N TYR A 61 4.13 -10.14 1.18
CA TYR A 61 5.15 -10.65 0.25
C TYR A 61 6.48 -9.90 0.35
N GLY A 62 6.44 -8.69 0.91
CA GLY A 62 7.58 -7.82 1.10
C GLY A 62 7.15 -6.40 1.41
N GLU A 63 8.11 -5.48 1.39
CA GLU A 63 7.88 -4.06 1.62
C GLU A 63 8.27 -3.26 0.37
N VAL A 64 7.70 -2.07 0.22
CA VAL A 64 8.09 -1.13 -0.82
C VAL A 64 8.01 0.29 -0.27
N LYS A 65 9.00 1.11 -0.63
CA LYS A 65 8.95 2.55 -0.39
C LYS A 65 8.18 3.20 -1.53
N LEU A 66 7.00 3.73 -1.24
CA LEU A 66 6.15 4.45 -2.18
C LEU A 66 6.45 5.94 -2.10
N ASN A 67 6.65 6.59 -3.24
CA ASN A 67 6.63 8.04 -3.36
C ASN A 67 5.19 8.48 -3.61
N ILE A 68 4.64 9.36 -2.78
CA ILE A 68 3.27 9.87 -2.90
C ILE A 68 3.32 11.38 -3.12
N THR A 69 2.70 11.83 -4.20
CA THR A 69 2.60 13.25 -4.57
C THR A 69 1.16 13.71 -4.44
N MET A 70 0.90 14.64 -3.52
CA MET A 70 -0.40 15.27 -3.25
C MET A 70 -0.29 16.78 -3.49
N GLY A 71 -0.82 17.27 -4.62
CA GLY A 71 -0.61 18.66 -5.02
C GLY A 71 0.89 18.94 -5.21
N GLU A 72 1.42 19.91 -4.46
CA GLU A 72 2.85 20.27 -4.48
C GLU A 72 3.70 19.48 -3.46
N MET A 73 3.06 18.68 -2.60
CA MET A 73 3.75 17.92 -1.56
C MET A 73 4.18 16.54 -2.06
N ASN A 74 5.43 16.19 -1.80
CA ASN A 74 5.98 14.84 -1.99
C ASN A 74 6.30 14.22 -0.63
N THR A 75 5.88 12.97 -0.43
CA THR A 75 6.19 12.20 0.77
C THR A 75 6.51 10.75 0.43
N PHE A 76 7.18 10.06 1.34
CA PHE A 76 7.50 8.65 1.17
C PHE A 76 6.88 7.81 2.28
N ILE A 77 6.27 6.69 1.92
CA ILE A 77 5.67 5.75 2.87
C ILE A 77 6.18 4.35 2.59
N ASN A 78 6.56 3.63 3.65
CA ASN A 78 6.83 2.20 3.55
C ASN A 78 5.50 1.43 3.63
N ALA A 79 5.19 0.65 2.60
CA ALA A 79 3.96 -0.12 2.50
C ALA A 79 4.25 -1.62 2.35
N TYR A 80 3.36 -2.44 2.91
CA TYR A 80 3.39 -3.88 2.73
C TYR A 80 2.69 -4.30 1.46
N ILE A 81 3.37 -5.17 0.72
CA ILE A 81 2.86 -5.74 -0.51
C ILE A 81 2.03 -6.96 -0.14
N VAL A 82 0.75 -6.93 -0.49
CA VAL A 82 -0.19 -8.03 -0.24
C VAL A 82 -0.81 -8.52 -1.55
N LYS A 83 -1.26 -9.76 -1.57
CA LYS A 83 -2.10 -10.29 -2.66
C LYS A 83 -3.55 -10.08 -2.26
N LYS A 84 -4.28 -9.33 -3.07
CA LYS A 84 -5.73 -9.21 -2.97
C LYS A 84 -6.36 -10.35 -3.77
#